data_AF-A0A1F5JMW9-F1
#
_entry.id   AF-A0A1F5JMW9-F1
#
_cell.length_a   1.000
_cell.length_b   1.000
_cell.length_c   1.000
_cell.angle_alpha   90.00
_cell.angle_beta   90.00
_cell.angle_gamma   90.00
#
_symmetry.space_group_name_H-M   'P 1'
#
loop_
_entity.id
_entity.type
_entity.pdbx_description
1 polymer ?
#
loop_
_entity_poly.entity_id
_entity_poly.type
_entity_poly.pdbx_seq_one_letter_code
_entity_poly.pdbx_strand_id
1 'polypeptide(L)'
;MNLPFSPTFFRKMDIFHQLVEYESQKKIKHLWEGEKALLVWAGSEEHQHLGSPLDTKHVKNALDYCVRIGFIPQSENDRMRNSARHILESTITHEFGELVNNSNEKNPRIRINRNGILAGLILSETKNLKKTFRNYLLWSWDWYLLYYLAGLLLAVQVLKGFTELILLWWKNLPKNLW
;
A
#
# COMPACT_ATOMS: atom_id res chain seq x y z
N MET A 1 -12.07 11.68 17.20
CA MET A 1 -11.71 12.19 15.87
C MET A 1 -10.26 11.82 15.62
N ASN A 2 -10.00 10.85 14.74
CA ASN A 2 -8.62 10.58 14.31
C ASN A 2 -8.18 11.77 13.45
N LEU A 3 -7.08 12.41 13.83
CA LEU A 3 -6.47 13.44 13.02
C LEU A 3 -6.19 12.85 11.61
N PRO A 4 -6.34 13.63 10.53
CA PRO A 4 -6.01 13.19 9.16
C PRO A 4 -4.53 12.78 8.98
N PHE A 5 -3.71 12.92 10.02
CA PHE A 5 -2.26 12.73 10.03
C PHE A 5 -1.80 11.81 11.16
N SER A 6 -2.43 10.66 11.34
CA SER A 6 -1.83 9.65 12.21
C SER A 6 -0.60 9.05 11.50
N PRO A 7 0.50 8.73 12.21
CA PRO A 7 1.66 8.00 11.65
C PRO A 7 1.28 6.72 10.89
N THR A 8 0.11 6.15 11.17
CA THR A 8 -0.48 5.03 10.45
C THR A 8 -0.89 5.34 9.01
N PHE A 9 -1.22 6.60 8.66
CA PHE A 9 -1.54 7.00 7.29
C PHE A 9 -0.33 6.88 6.36
N PHE A 10 0.79 7.54 6.72
CA PHE A 10 2.03 7.49 5.93
C PHE A 10 2.53 6.06 5.77
N ARG A 11 2.49 5.28 6.85
CA ARG A 11 2.88 3.87 6.79
C ARG A 11 1.97 3.03 5.90
N LYS A 12 0.66 3.31 5.86
CA LYS A 12 -0.27 2.65 4.93
C LYS A 12 0.05 3.01 3.47
N MET A 13 0.42 4.27 3.22
CA MET A 13 0.85 4.73 1.89
C MET A 13 2.16 4.10 1.44
N ASP A 14 3.17 4.03 2.31
CA ASP A 14 4.46 3.41 1.99
C ASP A 14 4.29 1.94 1.63
N ILE A 15 3.54 1.18 2.44
CA ILE A 15 3.26 -0.24 2.18
C ILE A 15 2.44 -0.40 0.90
N PHE A 16 1.47 0.48 0.65
CA PHE A 16 0.72 0.45 -0.61
C PHE A 16 1.63 0.65 -1.82
N HIS A 17 2.55 1.62 -1.77
CA HIS A 17 3.54 1.82 -2.82
C HIS A 17 4.43 0.59 -3.01
N GLN A 18 4.91 0.00 -1.93
CA GLN A 18 5.70 -1.24 -1.96
C GLN A 18 4.93 -2.38 -2.65
N LEU A 19 3.64 -2.56 -2.32
CA LEU A 19 2.78 -3.57 -2.96
C LEU A 19 2.58 -3.32 -4.46
N VAL A 20 2.37 -2.06 -4.87
CA VAL A 20 2.21 -1.67 -6.27
C VAL A 20 3.52 -1.88 -7.05
N GLU A 21 4.66 -1.56 -6.43
CA GLU A 21 5.97 -1.76 -7.02
C GLU A 21 6.22 -3.25 -7.28
N TYR A 22 5.99 -4.11 -6.29
CA TYR A 22 6.11 -5.56 -6.48
C TYR A 22 5.13 -6.10 -7.54
N GLU A 23 3.89 -5.61 -7.56
CA GLU A 23 2.93 -5.95 -8.61
C GLU A 23 3.41 -5.57 -10.01
N SER A 24 4.28 -4.57 -10.15
CA SER A 24 4.86 -4.17 -11.45
C SER A 24 6.04 -5.04 -11.91
N GLN A 25 6.69 -5.78 -11.00
CA GLN A 25 7.90 -6.55 -11.28
C GLN A 25 7.59 -7.88 -11.99
N LYS A 26 7.62 -7.86 -13.33
CA LYS A 26 7.22 -9.01 -14.19
C LYS A 26 8.04 -10.29 -14.03
N LYS A 27 9.28 -10.24 -13.54
CA LYS A 27 10.19 -11.40 -13.46
C LYS A 27 10.07 -12.22 -12.16
N ILE A 28 9.48 -11.65 -11.10
CA ILE A 28 9.47 -12.23 -9.75
C ILE A 28 8.06 -12.74 -9.36
N LYS A 29 7.06 -12.55 -10.23
CA LYS A 29 5.64 -12.88 -9.98
C LYS A 29 5.30 -14.35 -9.71
N HIS A 30 6.24 -15.29 -9.87
CA HIS A 30 5.90 -16.72 -9.94
C HIS A 30 5.12 -17.23 -8.72
N LEU A 31 5.23 -16.57 -7.56
CA LEU A 31 4.54 -16.92 -6.31
C LEU A 31 3.85 -15.74 -5.62
N TRP A 32 3.79 -14.58 -6.27
CA TRP A 32 3.30 -13.34 -5.66
C TRP A 32 1.83 -13.43 -5.23
N GLU A 33 0.98 -14.11 -6.01
CA GLU A 33 -0.41 -14.36 -5.62
C GLU A 33 -0.53 -15.19 -4.32
N GLY A 34 0.42 -16.09 -4.09
CA GLY A 34 0.48 -16.91 -2.87
C GLY A 34 0.92 -16.10 -1.66
N GLU A 35 1.85 -15.16 -1.84
CA GLU A 35 2.23 -14.20 -0.80
C GLU A 35 1.06 -13.29 -0.46
N LYS A 36 0.40 -12.71 -1.47
CA LYS A 36 -0.82 -11.90 -1.27
C LYS A 36 -1.90 -12.68 -0.53
N ALA A 37 -2.10 -13.95 -0.86
CA ALA A 37 -3.05 -14.81 -0.14
C ALA A 37 -2.67 -14.97 1.34
N LEU A 38 -1.39 -15.21 1.63
CA LEU A 38 -0.89 -15.30 3.00
C LEU A 38 -1.09 -14.00 3.78
N LEU A 39 -0.81 -12.85 3.17
CA LEU A 39 -0.99 -11.52 3.79
C LEU A 39 -2.47 -11.23 4.04
N VAL A 40 -3.34 -11.45 3.05
CA VAL A 40 -4.79 -11.26 3.17
C VAL A 40 -5.36 -12.14 4.29
N TRP A 41 -4.93 -13.40 4.36
CA TRP A 41 -5.35 -14.31 5.42
C TRP A 41 -4.85 -13.86 6.80
N ALA A 42 -3.58 -13.46 6.91
CA ALA A 42 -2.98 -12.96 8.15
C ALA A 42 -3.60 -11.63 8.65
N GLY A 43 -4.10 -10.80 7.72
CA GLY A 43 -4.83 -9.56 8.04
C GLY A 43 -6.34 -9.75 8.25
N SER A 44 -6.84 -10.98 8.12
CA SER A 44 -8.27 -11.30 8.26
C SER A 44 -8.61 -11.85 9.65
N GLU A 45 -9.92 -11.97 9.92
CA GLU A 45 -10.41 -12.58 11.16
C GLU A 45 -10.10 -14.07 11.29
N GLU A 46 -9.67 -14.75 10.23
CA GLU A 46 -9.26 -16.16 10.26
C GLU A 46 -7.91 -16.39 10.96
N HIS A 47 -7.10 -15.34 11.12
CA HIS A 47 -5.83 -15.41 11.84
C HIS A 47 -5.77 -14.36 12.96
N GLN A 48 -6.55 -14.58 14.01
CA GLN A 48 -6.62 -13.66 15.16
C GLN A 48 -5.38 -13.63 16.07
N HIS A 49 -4.42 -14.53 15.88
CA HIS A 49 -3.24 -14.58 16.75
C HIS A 49 -2.06 -13.80 16.17
N LEU A 50 -2.18 -12.47 16.17
CA LEU A 50 -1.09 -11.51 15.92
C LEU A 50 0.22 -12.01 16.57
N GLY A 51 1.24 -12.26 15.74
CA GLY A 51 2.55 -12.71 16.21
C GLY A 51 2.74 -14.23 16.34
N SER A 52 1.77 -15.03 15.92
CA SER A 52 1.93 -16.49 15.91
C SER A 52 2.82 -16.97 14.76
N PRO A 53 3.64 -18.01 14.98
CA PRO A 53 4.40 -18.63 13.91
C PRO A 53 3.47 -19.29 12.89
N LEU A 54 3.66 -18.95 11.62
CA LEU A 54 3.07 -19.57 10.45
C LEU A 54 4.04 -20.58 9.84
N ASP A 55 3.48 -21.67 9.33
CA ASP A 55 4.21 -22.72 8.62
C ASP A 55 3.54 -23.03 7.27
N THR A 56 4.04 -24.05 6.57
CA THR A 56 3.54 -24.42 5.25
C THR A 56 2.08 -24.89 5.24
N LYS A 57 1.54 -25.36 6.37
CA LYS A 57 0.11 -25.69 6.49
C LYS A 57 -0.73 -24.43 6.50
N HIS A 58 -0.28 -23.40 7.21
CA HIS A 58 -0.97 -22.11 7.26
C HIS A 58 -1.03 -21.45 5.87
N VAL A 59 0.02 -21.60 5.05
CA VAL A 59 -0.03 -21.14 3.65
C VAL A 59 -1.12 -21.84 2.85
N LYS A 60 -1.27 -23.16 3.01
CA LYS A 60 -2.34 -23.90 2.34
C LYS A 60 -3.73 -23.43 2.79
N ASN A 61 -3.89 -23.19 4.09
CA ASN A 61 -5.13 -22.63 4.63
C ASN A 61 -5.42 -21.23 4.06
N ALA A 62 -4.38 -20.39 3.94
CA ALA A 62 -4.51 -19.05 3.36
C ALA A 62 -4.92 -19.10 1.88
N LEU A 63 -4.34 -20.02 1.09
CA LEU A 63 -4.73 -20.23 -0.30
C LEU A 63 -6.19 -20.70 -0.42
N ASP A 64 -6.58 -21.70 0.38
CA ASP A 64 -7.96 -22.23 0.40
C ASP A 64 -8.96 -21.13 0.82
N TYR A 65 -8.60 -20.31 1.81
CA TYR A 65 -9.36 -19.13 2.23
C TYR A 65 -9.52 -18.12 1.08
N CYS A 66 -8.44 -17.76 0.41
CA CYS A 66 -8.45 -16.78 -0.67
C CYS A 66 -9.24 -17.25 -1.89
N VAL A 67 -9.31 -18.56 -2.15
CA VAL A 67 -10.26 -19.12 -3.13
C VAL A 67 -11.69 -18.91 -2.66
N ARG A 68 -12.00 -19.27 -1.40
CA ARG A 68 -13.36 -19.20 -0.84
C ARG A 68 -13.94 -17.79 -0.92
N ILE A 69 -13.12 -16.76 -0.68
CA ILE A 69 -13.54 -15.35 -0.78
C ILE A 69 -13.43 -14.77 -2.21
N GLY A 70 -13.04 -15.59 -3.20
CA GLY A 70 -12.90 -15.17 -4.60
C GLY A 70 -11.73 -14.20 -4.86
N PHE A 71 -10.71 -14.19 -4.00
CA PHE A 71 -9.52 -13.36 -4.15
C PHE A 71 -8.56 -13.92 -5.22
N ILE A 72 -8.40 -15.25 -5.26
CA ILE A 72 -7.70 -15.99 -6.33
C ILE A 72 -8.60 -17.09 -6.92
N PRO A 73 -8.38 -17.50 -8.18
CA PRO A 73 -9.07 -18.65 -8.76
C PRO A 73 -8.51 -19.99 -8.22
N GLN A 74 -9.31 -21.06 -8.29
CA GLN A 74 -8.89 -22.41 -7.86
C GLN A 74 -7.63 -22.90 -8.59
N SER A 75 -7.48 -22.58 -9.89
CA SER A 75 -6.30 -22.96 -10.67
C SER A 75 -4.99 -22.38 -10.12
N GLU A 76 -5.03 -21.17 -9.54
CA GLU A 76 -3.88 -20.55 -8.90
C GLU A 76 -3.55 -21.21 -7.55
N ASN A 77 -4.57 -21.61 -6.78
CA ASN A 77 -4.38 -22.41 -5.57
C ASN A 77 -3.67 -23.73 -5.90
N ASP A 78 -4.19 -24.48 -6.87
CA ASP A 78 -3.63 -25.79 -7.27
C ASP A 78 -2.16 -25.67 -7.73
N ARG A 79 -1.84 -24.61 -8.48
CA ARG A 79 -0.47 -24.30 -8.94
C ARG A 79 0.48 -23.99 -7.78
N MET A 80 0.03 -23.25 -6.77
CA MET A 80 0.87 -22.71 -5.70
C MET A 80 0.93 -23.59 -4.45
N ARG A 81 0.01 -24.55 -4.28
CA ARG A 81 -0.12 -25.39 -3.07
C ARG A 81 1.16 -26.13 -2.70
N ASN A 82 1.96 -26.53 -3.69
CA ASN A 82 3.23 -27.22 -3.51
C ASN A 82 4.42 -26.28 -3.28
N SER A 83 4.24 -24.98 -3.54
CA SER A 83 5.25 -23.93 -3.37
C SER A 83 5.13 -23.19 -2.03
N ALA A 84 4.37 -23.75 -1.07
CA ALA A 84 4.10 -23.14 0.23
C ALA A 84 5.37 -22.71 0.97
N ARG A 85 6.45 -23.48 0.85
CA ARG A 85 7.75 -23.13 1.43
C ARG A 85 8.32 -21.85 0.84
N HIS A 86 8.39 -21.76 -0.49
CA HIS A 86 8.93 -20.60 -1.18
C HIS A 86 8.07 -19.35 -0.94
N ILE A 87 6.75 -19.50 -0.80
CA ILE A 87 5.86 -18.39 -0.41
C ILE A 87 6.26 -17.82 0.96
N LEU A 88 6.59 -18.67 1.94
CA LEU A 88 7.07 -18.21 3.26
C LEU A 88 8.41 -17.47 3.14
N GLU A 89 9.36 -18.03 2.37
CA GLU A 89 10.69 -17.44 2.15
C GLU A 89 10.60 -16.08 1.44
N SER A 90 9.75 -15.95 0.43
CA SER A 90 9.53 -14.68 -0.26
C SER A 90 8.89 -13.63 0.66
N THR A 91 7.97 -14.03 1.53
CA THR A 91 7.32 -13.12 2.49
C THR A 91 8.35 -12.47 3.44
N ILE A 92 9.43 -13.19 3.77
CA ILE A 92 10.56 -12.64 4.54
C ILE A 92 11.39 -11.69 3.67
N THR A 93 11.72 -12.11 2.44
CA THR A 93 12.51 -11.31 1.49
C THR A 93 11.87 -9.96 1.20
N HIS A 94 10.54 -9.90 1.15
CA HIS A 94 9.76 -8.68 0.93
C HIS A 94 9.40 -7.93 2.24
N GLU A 95 10.05 -8.27 3.36
CA GLU A 95 9.93 -7.58 4.65
C GLU A 95 8.51 -7.56 5.25
N PHE A 96 7.64 -8.48 4.84
CA PHE A 96 6.30 -8.65 5.42
C PHE A 96 6.25 -9.70 6.55
N GLY A 97 7.32 -10.50 6.68
CA GLY A 97 7.47 -11.49 7.73
C GLY A 97 8.89 -11.58 8.26
N GLU A 98 9.02 -12.19 9.43
CA GLU A 98 10.29 -12.41 10.14
C GLU A 98 10.44 -13.89 10.47
N LEU A 99 11.67 -14.40 10.40
CA LEU A 99 11.98 -15.78 10.78
C LEU A 99 11.84 -15.94 12.31
N VAL A 100 11.22 -17.03 12.75
CA VAL A 100 11.12 -17.33 14.20
C VAL A 100 12.39 -18.04 14.66
N ASN A 101 12.97 -17.61 15.80
CA ASN A 101 14.11 -18.29 16.44
C ASN A 101 13.79 -19.79 16.65
N ASN A 102 14.72 -20.67 16.25
CA ASN A 102 14.56 -22.13 16.14
C ASN A 102 13.75 -22.66 14.95
N SER A 103 13.50 -21.85 13.92
CA SER A 103 13.04 -22.41 12.64
C SER A 103 14.14 -23.27 12.02
N ASN A 104 13.79 -24.46 11.55
CA ASN A 104 14.71 -25.37 10.89
C ASN A 104 14.55 -25.21 9.38
N GLU A 105 15.62 -25.30 8.59
CA GLU A 105 15.56 -25.10 7.12
C GLU A 105 14.54 -26.02 6.43
N LYS A 106 14.26 -27.19 7.01
CA LYS A 106 13.27 -28.13 6.48
C LYS A 106 11.82 -27.69 6.70
N ASN A 107 11.55 -26.92 7.74
CA ASN A 107 10.21 -26.46 8.12
C ASN A 107 10.29 -25.00 8.60
N PRO A 108 10.41 -24.03 7.66
CA PRO A 108 10.50 -22.63 8.03
C PRO A 108 9.23 -22.21 8.76
N ARG A 109 9.42 -21.45 9.83
CA ARG A 109 8.36 -20.82 10.60
C ARG A 109 8.58 -19.33 10.56
N ILE A 110 7.58 -18.59 10.11
CA ILE A 110 7.64 -17.15 9.95
C ILE A 110 6.59 -16.48 10.82
N ARG A 111 6.84 -15.26 11.26
CA ARG A 111 5.86 -14.41 11.92
C ARG A 111 5.55 -13.26 10.99
N ILE A 112 4.28 -13.03 10.67
CA ILE A 112 3.89 -11.84 9.90
C ILE A 112 4.05 -10.62 10.80
N ASN A 113 4.81 -9.63 10.33
CA ASN A 113 5.07 -8.41 11.07
C ASN A 113 3.92 -7.40 10.89
N ARG A 114 4.03 -6.23 11.52
CA ARG A 114 2.99 -5.18 11.41
C ARG A 114 2.77 -4.71 9.98
N ASN A 115 3.82 -4.70 9.16
CA ASN A 115 3.73 -4.27 7.76
C ASN A 115 2.96 -5.31 6.94
N GLY A 116 3.23 -6.60 7.14
CA GLY A 116 2.50 -7.67 6.44
C GLY A 116 1.01 -7.71 6.78
N ILE A 117 0.64 -7.45 8.04
CA ILE A 117 -0.78 -7.34 8.43
C ILE A 117 -1.43 -6.15 7.74
N LEU A 118 -0.78 -4.99 7.76
CA LEU A 118 -1.29 -3.79 7.09
C LEU A 118 -1.36 -3.98 5.57
N ALA A 119 -0.43 -4.71 4.97
CA ALA A 119 -0.46 -5.11 3.57
C ALA A 119 -1.68 -5.98 3.25
N GLY A 120 -1.99 -6.97 4.10
CA GLY A 120 -3.20 -7.80 3.97
C GLY A 120 -4.50 -7.01 3.98
N LEU A 121 -4.59 -6.02 4.88
CA LEU A 121 -5.72 -5.09 4.96
C LEU A 121 -5.84 -4.25 3.68
N ILE A 122 -4.73 -3.67 3.22
CA ILE A 122 -4.66 -2.90 1.98
C ILE A 122 -5.10 -3.74 0.76
N LEU A 123 -4.63 -4.98 0.65
CA LEU A 123 -4.98 -5.89 -0.44
C LEU A 123 -6.48 -6.23 -0.44
N SER A 124 -7.06 -6.41 0.75
CA SER A 124 -8.48 -6.64 0.93
C SER A 124 -9.31 -5.43 0.52
N GLU A 125 -8.95 -4.24 1.01
CA GLU A 125 -9.64 -2.97 0.68
C GLU A 125 -9.56 -2.62 -0.82
N THR A 126 -8.43 -2.91 -1.46
CA THR A 126 -8.15 -2.59 -2.88
C THR A 126 -8.61 -3.65 -3.87
N LYS A 127 -9.16 -4.77 -3.37
CA LYS A 127 -9.53 -5.95 -4.17
C LYS A 127 -8.37 -6.41 -5.05
N ASN A 128 -7.26 -6.76 -4.42
CA ASN A 128 -6.03 -7.19 -5.08
C ASN A 128 -5.44 -6.11 -6.02
N LEU A 129 -5.33 -4.86 -5.53
CA LEU A 129 -4.78 -3.74 -6.30
C LEU A 129 -5.51 -3.45 -7.65
N LYS A 130 -6.72 -3.99 -7.86
CA LYS A 130 -7.52 -3.70 -9.06
C LYS A 130 -8.16 -2.31 -8.99
N LYS A 131 -8.37 -1.79 -7.78
CA LYS A 131 -8.94 -0.45 -7.53
C LYS A 131 -7.91 0.55 -7.02
N THR A 132 -6.65 0.38 -7.41
CA THR A 132 -5.50 1.20 -7.00
C THR A 132 -5.78 2.69 -7.12
N PHE A 133 -6.17 3.17 -8.31
CA PHE A 133 -6.40 4.62 -8.52
C PHE A 133 -7.53 5.18 -7.66
N ARG A 134 -8.67 4.46 -7.54
CA ARG A 134 -9.83 4.92 -6.76
C ARG A 134 -9.52 4.99 -5.27
N ASN A 135 -8.87 3.96 -4.72
CA ASN A 135 -8.58 3.91 -3.30
C ASN A 135 -7.39 4.81 -2.94
N TYR A 136 -6.39 4.92 -3.81
CA TYR A 136 -5.33 5.91 -3.69
C TYR A 136 -5.89 7.32 -3.64
N LEU A 137 -6.79 7.70 -4.57
CA LEU A 137 -7.47 9.00 -4.56
C LEU A 137 -8.27 9.23 -3.28
N LEU A 138 -9.00 8.23 -2.79
CA LEU A 138 -9.77 8.35 -1.55
C LEU A 138 -8.88 8.54 -0.32
N TRP A 139 -7.75 7.82 -0.24
CA TRP A 139 -6.81 7.94 0.88
C TRP A 139 -6.01 9.24 0.83
N SER A 140 -5.64 9.69 -0.37
CA SER A 140 -4.86 10.91 -0.59
C SER A 140 -5.72 12.16 -0.83
N TRP A 141 -7.05 12.07 -0.73
CA TRP A 141 -7.94 13.19 -1.02
C TRP A 141 -7.65 14.40 -0.14
N ASP A 142 -7.48 14.17 1.17
CA ASP A 142 -7.16 15.22 2.14
C ASP A 142 -5.81 15.88 1.83
N TRP A 143 -4.88 15.13 1.24
CA TRP A 143 -3.57 15.62 0.83
C TRP A 143 -3.64 16.45 -0.44
N TYR A 144 -4.36 15.99 -1.46
CA TYR A 144 -4.64 16.79 -2.65
C TYR A 144 -5.35 18.09 -2.27
N LEU A 145 -6.33 18.03 -1.37
CA LEU A 145 -7.04 19.22 -0.88
C LEU A 145 -6.07 20.24 -0.25
N LEU A 146 -5.15 19.80 0.60
CA LEU A 146 -4.13 20.69 1.19
C LEU A 146 -3.18 21.27 0.14
N TYR A 147 -2.71 20.45 -0.81
CA TYR A 147 -1.85 20.94 -1.90
C TYR A 147 -2.57 21.96 -2.79
N TYR A 148 -3.83 21.73 -3.11
CA TYR A 148 -4.64 22.67 -3.87
C TYR A 148 -4.88 23.96 -3.10
N LEU A 149 -5.13 23.90 -1.79
CA LEU A 149 -5.26 25.09 -0.94
C LEU A 149 -3.95 25.88 -0.88
N ALA A 150 -2.80 25.21 -0.70
CA ALA A 150 -1.50 25.85 -0.72
C ALA A 150 -1.19 26.49 -2.08
N GLY A 151 -1.47 25.78 -3.17
CA GLY A 151 -1.33 26.29 -4.54
C GLY A 151 -2.24 27.50 -4.81
N LEU A 152 -3.48 27.48 -4.31
CA LEU A 152 -4.41 28.60 -4.40
C LEU A 152 -3.89 29.82 -3.63
N LEU A 153 -3.37 29.63 -2.41
CA LEU A 153 -2.77 30.71 -1.63
C LEU A 153 -1.58 31.35 -2.33
N LEU A 154 -0.70 30.53 -2.92
CA LEU A 154 0.42 31.02 -3.73
C LEU A 154 -0.06 31.78 -4.97
N ALA A 155 -1.07 31.25 -5.69
CA ALA A 155 -1.64 31.93 -6.85
C ALA A 155 -2.24 33.29 -6.50
N VAL A 156 -2.96 33.39 -5.37
CA VAL A 156 -3.52 34.66 -4.87
C VAL A 156 -2.40 35.66 -4.54
N GLN A 157 -1.33 35.22 -3.90
CA GLN A 157 -0.19 36.09 -3.57
C GLN A 157 0.54 36.59 -4.82
N VAL A 158 0.75 35.71 -5.80
CA VAL A 158 1.35 36.07 -7.09
C VAL A 158 0.47 37.07 -7.83
N LEU A 159 -0.85 36.83 -7.89
CA LEU A 159 -1.79 37.73 -8.54
C LEU A 159 -1.80 39.11 -7.87
N LYS A 160 -1.78 39.15 -6.53
CA LYS A 160 -1.68 40.40 -5.77
C LYS A 160 -0.39 41.15 -6.11
N GLY A 161 0.76 40.48 -6.11
CA GLY A 161 2.03 41.08 -6.49
C GLY A 161 2.03 41.65 -7.91
N PHE A 162 1.44 40.92 -8.87
CA PHE A 162 1.27 41.42 -10.24
C PHE A 162 0.37 42.67 -10.31
N THR A 163 -0.76 42.69 -9.59
CA THR A 163 -1.64 43.86 -9.56
C THR A 163 -0.98 45.09 -8.95
N GLU A 164 -0.18 44.91 -7.89
CA GLU A 164 0.60 46.00 -7.27
C GLU A 164 1.66 46.54 -8.24
N LEU A 165 2.34 45.65 -8.98
CA LEU A 165 3.29 46.02 -10.04
C LEU A 165 2.65 46.81 -11.18
N ILE A 166 1.47 46.39 -11.66
CA ILE A 166 0.72 47.11 -12.70
C ILE A 166 0.30 48.49 -12.20
N LEU A 167 -0.18 48.59 -10.96
CA LEU A 167 -0.55 49.87 -10.35
C LEU A 167 0.65 50.81 -10.18
N LEU A 168 1.81 50.29 -9.77
CA LEU A 168 3.06 51.04 -9.70
C LEU A 168 3.52 51.53 -11.07
N TRP A 169 3.46 50.67 -12.09
CA TRP A 169 3.81 51.02 -13.47
C TRP A 169 2.88 52.10 -14.03
N TRP A 170 1.56 51.96 -13.82
CA TRP A 170 0.56 52.94 -14.23
C TRP A 170 0.76 54.30 -13.54
N LYS A 171 1.10 54.30 -12.25
CA LYS A 171 1.38 55.55 -11.50
C LYS A 171 2.65 56.26 -11.97
N ASN A 172 3.64 55.51 -12.44
CA ASN A 172 4.92 56.04 -12.91
C ASN A 172 4.95 56.29 -14.42
N LEU A 173 3.83 56.13 -15.12
CA LEU A 173 3.72 56.43 -16.54
C LEU A 173 3.84 57.96 -16.73
N PRO A 174 4.78 58.44 -17.57
CA PRO A 174 4.97 59.86 -17.76
C PRO A 174 3.70 60.48 -18.33
N LYS A 175 3.15 61.47 -17.62
CA LYS A 175 1.90 62.18 -18.00
C LYS A 175 2.06 63.09 -19.23
N ASN A 176 3.20 63.08 -19.91
CA ASN A 176 3.54 63.99 -21.01
C ASN A 176 3.32 63.35 -22.39
N LEU A 177 2.13 62.81 -22.63
CA LEU A 177 1.73 62.31 -23.96
C LEU A 177 0.39 62.91 -24.43
N TRP A 178 0.04 64.09 -23.93
CA TRP A 178 -0.98 64.98 -24.47
C TRP A 178 -0.40 66.38 -24.64
#